data_AF-A0P332-F1
#
_entry.id   AF-A0P332-F1
#
_cell.length_a   1.000
_cell.length_b   1.000
_cell.length_c   1.000
_cell.angle_alpha   90.00
_cell.angle_beta   90.00
_cell.angle_gamma   90.00
#
_symmetry.space_group_name_H-M   'P 1'
#
loop_
_entity.id
_entity.type
_entity.pdbx_description
1 polymer ?
#
loop_
_entity_poly.entity_id
_entity_poly.type
_entity_poly.pdbx_seq_one_letter_code
_entity_poly.pdbx_strand_id
1 'polypeptide(L)'
;MSANSLARYERGEREPSASVVAAYGSNFGVNVSWLLTGEGEIFSEPLKPQSGSIIRKIDQALFKQVGRLVIKVHRDEGVKLPADALLDQQSSAYNALIERADNPSDTEELLSLIPWLEARLRKSLKATTVAPGIGKNQA
;
A
#
# COMPACT_ATOMS: atom_id res chain seq x y z
N MET A 1 11.16 -25.03 11.30
CA MET A 1 10.52 -26.32 11.65
C MET A 1 10.28 -27.10 10.35
N SER A 2 10.51 -28.41 10.32
CA SER A 2 10.23 -29.21 9.11
C SER A 2 8.80 -29.76 9.14
N ALA A 3 8.20 -29.99 7.97
CA ALA A 3 6.87 -30.59 7.84
C ALA A 3 6.76 -31.94 8.58
N ASN A 4 7.83 -32.75 8.55
CA ASN A 4 7.86 -34.01 9.28
C ASN A 4 7.83 -33.82 10.81
N SER A 5 8.42 -32.75 11.34
CA SER A 5 8.37 -32.46 12.77
C SER A 5 6.96 -32.07 13.22
N LEU A 6 6.25 -31.29 12.39
CA LEU A 6 4.85 -30.91 12.64
C LEU A 6 3.93 -32.12 12.63
N ALA A 7 4.05 -32.98 11.62
CA ALA A 7 3.20 -34.17 11.49
C ALA A 7 3.35 -35.14 12.69
N ARG A 8 4.53 -35.20 13.31
CA ARG A 8 4.76 -35.98 14.53
C ARG A 8 4.05 -35.39 15.75
N TYR A 9 3.92 -34.06 15.83
CA TYR A 9 3.14 -33.40 16.87
C TYR A 9 1.65 -33.68 16.69
N GLU A 10 1.14 -33.55 15.46
CA GLU A 10 -0.28 -33.76 15.15
C GLU A 10 -0.75 -35.20 15.39
N ARG A 11 0.14 -36.19 15.20
CA ARG A 11 -0.14 -37.61 15.51
C ARG A 11 0.06 -37.98 16.98
N GLY A 12 0.46 -37.04 17.83
CA GLY A 12 0.77 -37.32 19.25
C GLY A 12 2.03 -38.15 19.47
N GLU A 13 2.87 -38.34 18.44
CA GLU A 13 4.13 -39.08 18.56
C GLU A 13 5.22 -38.29 19.28
N ARG A 14 5.03 -36.97 19.42
CA ARG A 14 5.97 -36.07 20.08
C ARG A 14 5.25 -34.84 20.62
N GLU A 15 5.69 -34.34 21.77
CA GLU A 15 5.24 -33.05 22.29
C GLU A 15 6.15 -31.90 21.80
N PRO A 16 5.57 -30.75 21.41
CA PRO A 16 6.34 -29.56 21.07
C PRO A 16 7.01 -28.97 22.32
N SER A 17 8.25 -28.50 22.19
CA SER A 17 8.92 -27.80 23.29
C SER A 17 8.31 -26.42 23.54
N ALA A 18 8.54 -25.85 24.73
CA ALA A 18 8.11 -24.50 25.05
C ALA A 18 8.59 -23.45 24.02
N SER A 19 9.79 -23.61 23.45
CA SER A 19 10.29 -22.72 22.38
C SER A 19 9.51 -22.85 21.09
N VAL A 20 9.02 -24.05 20.74
CA VAL A 20 8.16 -24.26 19.58
C VAL A 20 6.81 -23.59 19.82
N VAL A 21 6.22 -23.77 21.00
CA VAL A 21 4.96 -23.12 21.40
C VAL A 21 5.07 -21.60 21.37
N ALA A 22 6.16 -21.03 21.92
CA ALA A 22 6.41 -19.59 21.89
C ALA A 22 6.60 -19.03 20.47
N ALA A 23 7.16 -19.82 19.56
CA ALA A 23 7.29 -19.45 18.16
C ALA A 23 5.93 -19.29 17.46
N TYR A 24 4.90 -20.04 17.85
CA TYR A 24 3.55 -19.85 17.32
C TYR A 24 2.98 -18.48 17.68
N GLY A 25 3.15 -18.06 18.93
CA GLY A 25 2.72 -16.72 19.35
C GLY A 25 3.49 -15.61 18.66
N SER A 26 4.82 -15.74 18.56
CA SER A 26 5.68 -14.71 17.97
C SER A 26 5.52 -14.58 16.45
N ASN A 27 5.31 -15.69 15.74
CA ASN A 27 5.28 -15.68 14.26
C ASN A 27 3.88 -15.56 13.68
N PHE A 28 2.84 -15.98 14.42
CA PHE A 28 1.46 -16.03 13.92
C PHE A 28 0.46 -15.28 14.80
N GLY A 29 0.92 -14.63 15.89
CA GLY A 29 0.05 -13.87 16.80
C GLY A 29 -0.90 -14.72 17.64
N VAL A 30 -0.71 -16.04 17.64
CA VAL A 30 -1.58 -16.98 18.38
C VAL A 30 -1.41 -16.80 19.88
N ASN A 31 -2.52 -16.85 20.61
CA ASN A 31 -2.52 -16.87 22.06
C ASN A 31 -2.00 -18.21 22.57
N VAL A 32 -0.86 -18.17 23.25
CA VAL A 32 -0.23 -19.37 23.81
C VAL A 32 -1.12 -20.02 24.86
N SER A 33 -1.87 -19.24 25.65
CA SER A 33 -2.82 -19.80 26.61
C SER A 33 -3.94 -20.57 25.91
N TRP A 34 -4.50 -20.03 24.83
CA TRP A 34 -5.48 -20.74 24.00
C TRP A 34 -4.88 -21.98 23.34
N LEU A 35 -3.66 -21.88 22.80
CA LEU A 35 -2.99 -23.01 22.14
C LEU A 35 -2.78 -24.21 23.06
N LEU A 36 -2.59 -23.97 24.36
CA LEU A 36 -2.34 -25.02 25.36
C LEU A 36 -3.61 -25.57 26.00
N THR A 37 -4.66 -24.76 26.12
CA THR A 37 -5.85 -25.10 26.93
C THR A 37 -7.14 -25.20 26.10
N GLY A 38 -7.17 -24.62 24.90
CA GLY A 38 -8.37 -24.40 24.11
C GLY A 38 -9.26 -23.27 24.63
N GLU A 39 -8.88 -22.59 25.71
CA GLU A 39 -9.69 -21.56 26.35
C GLU A 39 -9.23 -20.14 26.00
N GLY A 40 -10.19 -19.23 25.85
CA GLY A 40 -9.95 -17.82 25.51
C GLY A 40 -9.88 -17.55 24.00
N GLU A 41 -9.38 -16.37 23.64
CA GLU A 41 -9.26 -15.94 22.25
C GLU A 41 -8.08 -16.63 21.54
N ILE A 42 -8.30 -17.06 20.29
CA ILE A 42 -7.30 -17.74 19.45
C ILE A 42 -6.06 -16.86 19.25
N PHE A 43 -6.24 -15.54 19.14
CA PHE A 43 -5.17 -14.57 18.87
C PHE A 43 -4.98 -13.63 20.05
N SER A 44 -3.71 -13.35 20.41
CA SER A 44 -3.34 -12.55 21.60
C SER A 44 -3.60 -11.05 21.42
N GLU A 45 -3.58 -10.60 20.18
CA GLU A 45 -4.01 -9.26 19.80
C GLU A 45 -5.21 -9.46 18.85
N PRO A 46 -6.25 -8.61 18.87
CA PRO A 46 -7.04 -8.44 17.65
C PRO A 46 -6.00 -8.17 16.57
N LEU A 47 -6.05 -8.85 15.42
CA LEU A 47 -5.18 -8.51 14.30
C LEU A 47 -5.21 -6.97 14.21
N LYS A 48 -4.16 -6.28 14.67
CA LYS A 48 -3.98 -4.87 14.34
C LYS A 48 -4.06 -4.93 12.83
N PRO A 49 -5.04 -4.26 12.19
CA PRO A 49 -5.29 -4.48 10.78
C PRO A 49 -3.96 -4.26 10.05
N GLN A 50 -3.30 -5.37 9.73
CA GLN A 50 -2.04 -5.39 9.01
C GLN A 50 -2.52 -5.12 7.60
N SER A 51 -2.58 -3.84 7.24
CA SER A 51 -3.22 -3.35 6.03
C SER A 51 -4.72 -3.69 5.95
N GLY A 52 -5.56 -3.00 6.72
CA GLY A 52 -7.01 -3.25 6.68
C GLY A 52 -7.95 -2.08 6.95
N SER A 53 -7.45 -0.87 7.18
CA SER A 53 -8.26 0.34 6.99
C SER A 53 -7.80 1.04 5.72
N ILE A 54 -8.49 0.74 4.62
CA ILE A 54 -8.24 1.25 3.27
C ILE A 54 -8.60 2.75 3.18
N ILE A 55 -9.21 3.32 4.21
CA ILE A 55 -9.61 4.73 4.26
C ILE A 55 -8.71 5.45 5.25
N ARG A 56 -7.53 5.87 4.78
CA ARG A 56 -6.71 6.86 5.49
C ARG A 56 -7.26 8.24 5.22
N LYS A 57 -7.24 9.12 6.23
CA LYS A 57 -7.55 10.54 6.03
C LYS A 57 -6.53 11.10 5.04
N ILE A 58 -7.02 11.70 3.97
CA ILE A 58 -6.19 12.40 3.00
C ILE A 58 -5.65 13.66 3.68
N ASP A 59 -4.34 13.85 3.64
CA ASP A 59 -3.77 15.16 3.98
C ASP A 59 -4.21 16.18 2.92
N GLN A 60 -5.08 17.09 3.33
CA GLN A 60 -5.69 18.07 2.43
C GLN A 60 -4.65 19.03 1.84
N ALA A 61 -3.59 19.36 2.59
CA ALA A 61 -2.56 20.28 2.13
C ALA A 61 -1.69 19.62 1.05
N LEU A 62 -1.24 18.38 1.29
CA LEU A 62 -0.52 17.59 0.31
C LEU A 62 -1.36 17.36 -0.95
N PHE A 63 -2.62 16.97 -0.79
CA PHE A 63 -3.51 16.74 -1.94
C PHE A 63 -3.68 18.00 -2.79
N LYS A 64 -3.86 19.18 -2.16
CA LYS A 64 -3.90 20.48 -2.87
C LYS A 64 -2.56 20.79 -3.55
N GLN A 65 -1.44 20.45 -2.95
CA GLN A 65 -0.11 20.64 -3.54
C GLN A 65 0.07 19.80 -4.80
N VAL A 66 -0.37 18.52 -4.77
CA VAL A 66 -0.39 17.65 -5.96
C VAL A 66 -1.25 18.26 -7.06
N GLY A 67 -2.45 18.77 -6.74
CA GLY A 67 -3.31 19.43 -7.72
C GLY A 67 -2.65 20.66 -8.37
N ARG A 68 -1.99 21.51 -7.58
CA ARG A 68 -1.22 22.66 -8.10
C ARG A 68 -0.07 22.22 -9.01
N LEU A 69 0.62 21.13 -8.66
CA LEU A 69 1.70 20.58 -9.47
C LEU A 69 1.18 20.07 -10.83
N VAL A 70 0.08 19.32 -10.82
CA VAL A 70 -0.57 18.83 -12.06
C VAL A 70 -0.92 20.02 -12.96
N ILE A 71 -1.60 21.04 -12.43
CA ILE A 71 -1.97 22.24 -13.20
C ILE A 71 -0.73 22.97 -13.74
N LYS A 72 0.32 23.10 -12.94
CA LYS A 72 1.57 23.75 -13.35
C LYS A 72 2.23 22.99 -14.51
N VAL A 73 2.42 21.67 -14.37
CA VAL A 73 3.08 20.84 -15.39
C VAL A 73 2.29 20.85 -16.71
N HIS A 74 0.97 20.76 -16.67
CA HIS A 74 0.15 20.82 -17.88
C HIS A 74 0.20 22.19 -18.56
N ARG A 75 0.21 23.28 -17.78
CA ARG A 75 0.36 24.63 -18.30
C ARG A 75 1.73 24.84 -18.95
N ASP A 76 2.79 24.37 -18.30
CA ASP A 76 4.17 24.48 -18.80
C ASP A 76 4.34 23.73 -20.13
N GLU A 77 3.64 22.61 -20.31
CA GLU A 77 3.62 21.82 -21.56
C GLU A 77 2.52 22.28 -22.54
N GLY A 78 1.81 23.37 -22.25
CA GLY A 78 0.79 23.97 -23.14
C GLY A 78 -0.52 23.19 -23.28
N VAL A 79 -0.76 22.18 -22.45
CA VAL A 79 -1.95 21.32 -22.48
C VAL A 79 -3.02 21.87 -21.53
N LYS A 80 -4.21 22.18 -22.06
CA LYS A 80 -5.38 22.54 -21.24
C LYS A 80 -6.28 21.33 -21.05
N LEU A 81 -6.46 20.92 -19.80
CA LEU A 81 -7.40 19.87 -19.43
C LEU A 81 -8.71 20.46 -18.91
N PRO A 82 -9.86 19.81 -19.17
CA PRO A 82 -11.12 20.14 -18.51
C PRO A 82 -11.03 19.84 -17.01
N ALA A 83 -11.94 20.42 -16.22
CA ALA A 83 -11.91 20.33 -14.75
C ALA A 83 -11.94 18.88 -14.24
N ASP A 84 -12.80 18.02 -14.79
CA ASP A 84 -12.92 16.63 -14.35
C ASP A 84 -11.62 15.84 -14.62
N ALA A 85 -11.01 16.03 -15.80
CA ALA A 85 -9.74 15.39 -16.13
C ALA A 85 -8.58 15.86 -15.23
N LEU A 86 -8.61 17.12 -14.74
CA LEU A 86 -7.64 17.60 -13.77
C LEU A 86 -7.80 16.91 -12.41
N LEU A 87 -9.05 16.67 -11.99
CA LEU A 87 -9.34 15.96 -10.74
C LEU A 87 -8.89 14.49 -10.82
N ASP A 88 -9.13 13.83 -11.95
CA ASP A 88 -8.68 12.46 -12.19
C ASP A 88 -7.15 12.36 -12.18
N GLN A 89 -6.47 13.29 -12.85
CA GLN A 89 -5.01 13.37 -12.86
C GLN A 89 -4.45 13.66 -11.47
N GLN A 90 -5.07 14.55 -10.70
CA GLN A 90 -4.68 14.85 -9.32
C GLN A 90 -4.82 13.61 -8.42
N SER A 91 -5.93 12.88 -8.54
CA SER A 91 -6.16 11.63 -7.80
C SER A 91 -5.13 10.56 -8.16
N SER A 92 -4.90 10.33 -9.45
CA SER A 92 -3.90 9.37 -9.93
C SER A 92 -2.48 9.74 -9.48
N ALA A 93 -2.12 11.02 -9.56
CA ALA A 93 -0.82 11.53 -9.12
C ALA A 93 -0.62 11.36 -7.61
N TYR A 94 -1.66 11.58 -6.81
CA TYR A 94 -1.62 11.34 -5.37
C TYR A 94 -1.45 9.85 -5.05
N ASN A 95 -2.21 8.97 -5.71
CA ASN A 95 -2.07 7.52 -5.51
C ASN A 95 -0.67 7.03 -5.89
N ALA A 96 -0.07 7.58 -6.95
CA ALA A 96 1.30 7.26 -7.32
C ALA A 96 2.35 7.66 -6.25
N LEU A 97 2.10 8.72 -5.46
CA LEU A 97 2.95 9.04 -4.30
C LEU A 97 2.78 8.00 -3.19
N ILE A 98 1.53 7.64 -2.88
CA ILE A 98 1.20 6.64 -1.85
C ILE A 98 1.82 5.27 -2.19
N GLU A 99 1.78 4.86 -3.45
CA GLU A 99 2.39 3.61 -3.92
C GLU A 99 3.93 3.64 -3.91
N ARG A 100 4.52 4.82 -4.04
CA ARG A 100 5.98 4.99 -4.10
C ARG A 100 6.62 5.10 -2.72
N ALA A 101 5.88 5.57 -1.73
CA ALA A 101 6.36 5.71 -0.36
C ALA A 101 6.53 4.35 0.32
N ASP A 102 7.64 4.19 1.03
CA ASP A 102 7.85 3.08 1.96
C ASP A 102 6.87 3.21 3.15
N ASN A 103 6.66 4.44 3.66
CA ASN A 103 5.63 4.74 4.65
C ASN A 103 4.62 5.80 4.14
N PRO A 104 3.48 5.38 3.57
CA PRO A 104 2.46 6.30 3.06
C PRO A 104 1.69 7.10 4.12
N SER A 105 2.03 6.94 5.41
CA SER A 105 1.54 7.83 6.48
C SER A 105 2.52 8.95 6.81
N ASP A 106 3.76 8.87 6.34
CA ASP A 106 4.79 9.89 6.58
C ASP A 106 4.65 11.02 5.56
N THR A 107 4.24 12.19 6.04
CA THR A 107 4.04 13.36 5.18
C THR A 107 5.35 13.94 4.68
N GLU A 108 6.43 13.86 5.46
CA GLU A 108 7.75 14.36 5.04
C GLU A 108 8.31 13.46 3.92
N GLU A 109 8.12 12.15 4.04
CA GLU A 109 8.47 11.20 2.99
C GLU A 109 7.69 11.51 1.70
N LEU A 110 6.37 11.69 1.78
CA LEU A 110 5.54 12.02 0.61
C LEU A 110 5.94 13.36 -0.03
N LEU A 111 6.30 14.36 0.78
CA LEU A 111 6.80 15.65 0.28
C LEU A 111 8.16 15.50 -0.43
N SER A 112 9.03 14.61 0.06
CA SER A 112 10.32 14.33 -0.58
C SER A 112 10.19 13.72 -1.98
N LEU A 113 9.05 13.06 -2.26
CA LEU A 113 8.75 12.43 -3.55
C LEU A 113 8.14 13.38 -4.59
N ILE A 114 7.85 14.65 -4.24
CA ILE A 114 7.28 15.64 -5.16
C ILE A 114 8.14 15.87 -6.43
N PRO A 115 9.48 15.99 -6.35
CA PRO A 115 10.32 16.14 -7.55
C PRO A 115 10.24 14.92 -8.49
N TRP A 116 10.12 13.71 -7.93
CA TRP A 116 9.91 12.50 -8.71
C TRP A 116 8.55 12.51 -9.42
N LEU A 117 7.50 12.94 -8.72
CA LEU A 117 6.16 13.05 -9.31
C LEU A 117 6.14 14.06 -10.47
N GLU A 118 6.79 15.21 -10.32
CA GLU A 118 6.92 16.21 -11.39
C GLU A 118 7.59 15.62 -12.64
N ALA A 119 8.71 14.92 -12.46
CA ALA A 119 9.41 14.27 -13.56
C ALA A 119 8.55 13.19 -14.26
N ARG A 120 7.79 12.41 -13.47
CA ARG A 120 6.87 11.40 -13.99
C ARG A 120 5.75 12.03 -14.83
N LEU A 121 5.11 13.10 -14.35
CA LEU A 121 4.04 13.80 -15.06
C LEU A 121 4.52 14.41 -16.38
N ARG A 122 5.71 15.02 -16.40
CA ARG A 122 6.31 15.51 -17.66
C ARG A 122 6.58 14.36 -18.63
N LYS A 123 7.08 13.23 -18.15
CA LYS A 123 7.35 12.06 -18.98
C LYS A 123 6.06 11.48 -19.58
N SER A 124 4.97 11.39 -18.81
CA SER A 124 3.68 10.90 -19.33
C SER A 124 3.11 11.83 -20.39
N LEU A 125 3.20 13.15 -20.21
CA LEU A 125 2.75 14.11 -21.22
C LEU A 125 3.52 13.99 -22.53
N LYS A 126 4.85 13.90 -22.45
CA LYS A 126 5.70 13.71 -23.64
C LYS A 126 5.40 12.40 -24.36
N ALA A 127 5.09 11.31 -23.64
CA ALA A 127 4.70 10.04 -24.23
C ALA A 127 3.37 10.15 -25.01
N THR A 128 2.40 10.93 -24.50
CA THR A 128 1.13 11.19 -25.18
C THR A 128 1.31 12.09 -26.42
N THR A 129 2.25 13.04 -26.40
CA THR A 129 2.56 13.88 -27.58
C THR A 129 3.27 13.12 -28.69
N VAL A 130 4.05 12.09 -28.37
CA VAL A 130 4.79 11.25 -29.34
C VAL A 130 3.91 10.13 -29.94
N ALA A 131 2.81 9.77 -29.28
CA ALA A 131 1.85 8.79 -29.77
C ALA A 131 0.45 9.37 -30.06
N PRO A 132 0.28 10.31 -31.01
CA PRO A 132 -1.04 10.63 -31.54
C PRO A 132 -1.43 9.53 -32.54
N GLY A 133 -1.87 8.38 -32.04
CA GLY A 133 -2.53 7.37 -32.86
C GLY A 133 -2.23 5.92 -32.52
N ILE A 134 -2.84 5.40 -31.45
CA ILE A 134 -3.30 4.00 -31.44
C ILE A 134 -4.63 3.97 -30.69
N GLY A 135 -5.70 3.51 -31.36
CA GLY A 135 -6.89 2.98 -30.70
C GLY A 135 -8.20 3.77 -30.83
N LYS A 136 -8.73 3.89 -32.05
CA LYS A 136 -10.19 3.75 -32.21
C LYS A 136 -10.57 2.32 -31.79
N ASN A 137 -11.68 2.21 -31.06
CA ASN A 137 -12.63 1.08 -31.04
C ASN A 137 -12.42 -0.08 -30.03
N GLN A 138 -13.59 -0.60 -29.61
CA GLN A 138 -13.92 -1.85 -28.89
C GLN A 138 -14.00 -1.74 -27.35
N ALA A 139 -15.12 -2.02 -26.68
CA ALA A 139 -16.42 -2.58 -27.09
C ALA A 139 -17.55 -2.06 -26.19
#